data_AF-A0A1Q2CX01-F1
#
_entry.id   AF-A0A1Q2CX01-F1
#
_cell.length_a   1.000
_cell.length_b   1.000
_cell.length_c   1.000
_cell.angle_alpha   90.00
_cell.angle_beta   90.00
_cell.angle_gamma   90.00
#
_symmetry.space_group_name_H-M   'P 1'
#
loop_
_entity.id
_entity.type
_entity.pdbx_description
1 polymer ?
#
loop_
_entity_poly.entity_id
_entity_poly.type
_entity_poly.pdbx_seq_one_letter_code
_entity_poly.pdbx_strand_id
1 'polypeptide(L)'
;MMLAMQADAVVGAIKQYAAKAELDLRATTEFEEVVDQLSGLMEAVGTAYRLDKKDAERRRLHFLQAKLSGTIVEQMFKPFFDSGAMIKAACDKALREIAEAINQLGDKAAHVPAALERDAATWESASSTIGGFTVEINGVSKLEGWTGKSAESYGNASKVQAGASTELSGVASAVANALGAIACFNRAIFLECRQAIRRATVDTMAATATGGGLYSRTVKATKILARLLDEIAKATNNPDLAAASDELQSQIAATRNSPALLTPEGWPSGGSQHGVNPSQTNNVPGAGGGGAPR
;
A
#
# COMPACT_ATOMS: atom_id res chain seq x y z
N MET A 1 24.92 2.37 -15.50
CA MET A 1 25.04 3.44 -14.49
C MET A 1 23.73 4.22 -14.30
N MET A 2 22.98 4.53 -15.36
CA MET A 2 21.68 5.23 -15.25
C MET A 2 20.55 4.38 -14.60
N LEU A 3 20.52 3.07 -14.84
CA LEU A 3 19.56 2.13 -14.22
C LEU A 3 19.76 1.94 -12.69
N ALA A 4 21.00 2.03 -12.20
CA ALA A 4 21.29 1.90 -10.77
C ALA A 4 20.80 3.12 -9.95
N MET A 5 20.86 4.33 -10.54
CA MET A 5 20.31 5.55 -9.93
C MET A 5 18.78 5.57 -9.87
N GLN A 6 18.10 4.80 -10.72
CA GLN A 6 16.63 4.75 -10.79
C GLN A 6 16.03 3.73 -9.81
N ALA A 7 16.72 2.60 -9.57
CA ALA A 7 16.36 1.63 -8.53
C ALA A 7 16.42 2.24 -7.11
N ASP A 8 17.40 3.12 -6.85
CA ASP A 8 17.52 3.83 -5.57
C ASP A 8 16.36 4.80 -5.31
N ALA A 9 15.64 5.27 -6.34
CA ALA A 9 14.53 6.20 -6.18
C ALA A 9 13.25 5.48 -5.70
N VAL A 10 12.93 4.31 -6.26
CA VAL A 10 11.77 3.50 -5.83
C VAL A 10 12.02 2.92 -4.44
N VAL A 11 13.20 2.33 -4.23
CA VAL A 11 13.62 1.84 -2.91
C VAL A 11 13.72 2.99 -1.91
N GLY A 12 14.18 4.17 -2.34
CA GLY A 12 14.24 5.37 -1.52
C GLY A 12 12.86 5.89 -1.14
N ALA A 13 11.89 5.88 -2.06
CA ALA A 13 10.50 6.24 -1.79
C ALA A 13 9.83 5.23 -0.83
N ILE A 14 9.99 3.92 -1.09
CA ILE A 14 9.51 2.84 -0.21
C ILE A 14 10.14 2.95 1.17
N LYS A 15 11.47 3.13 1.25
CA LYS A 15 12.20 3.25 2.52
C LYS A 15 11.89 4.54 3.25
N GLN A 16 11.71 5.67 2.57
CA GLN A 16 11.27 6.90 3.23
C GLN A 16 9.84 6.76 3.77
N TYR A 17 8.97 6.06 3.05
CA TYR A 17 7.63 5.74 3.52
C TYR A 17 7.65 4.77 4.70
N ALA A 18 8.44 3.70 4.63
CA ALA A 18 8.58 2.69 5.70
C ALA A 18 9.29 3.24 6.94
N ALA A 19 10.35 4.04 6.76
CA ALA A 19 11.12 4.66 7.85
C ALA A 19 10.35 5.80 8.54
N LYS A 20 9.44 6.50 7.84
CA LYS A 20 8.48 7.42 8.49
C LYS A 20 7.42 6.69 9.31
N ALA A 21 7.22 5.39 9.10
CA ALA A 21 6.01 4.69 9.53
C ALA A 21 6.19 3.57 10.57
N GLU A 22 7.41 3.19 10.98
CA GLU A 22 7.67 2.08 11.94
C GLU A 22 6.69 0.89 11.73
N LEU A 23 6.64 0.37 10.50
CA LEU A 23 5.62 -0.59 10.08
C LEU A 23 5.91 -2.00 10.61
N ASP A 24 5.38 -2.31 11.79
CA ASP A 24 5.25 -3.67 12.35
C ASP A 24 3.76 -4.05 12.51
N LEU A 25 3.00 -3.96 11.41
CA LEU A 25 1.54 -4.14 11.39
C LEU A 25 1.12 -5.35 10.54
N ARG A 26 -0.11 -5.87 10.70
CA ARG A 26 -0.62 -7.06 9.99
C ARG A 26 -1.77 -6.69 9.07
N ALA A 27 -1.64 -6.88 7.75
CA ALA A 27 -2.53 -6.40 6.66
C ALA A 27 -4.06 -6.30 6.93
N THR A 28 -4.66 -7.27 7.62
CA THR A 28 -6.10 -7.25 7.98
C THR A 28 -6.42 -6.18 9.02
N THR A 29 -5.49 -5.94 9.94
CA THR A 29 -5.60 -4.95 11.02
C THR A 29 -5.57 -3.53 10.47
N GLU A 30 -4.80 -3.21 9.43
CA GLU A 30 -4.75 -1.83 8.89
C GLU A 30 -6.07 -1.42 8.23
N PHE A 31 -6.74 -2.32 7.51
CA PHE A 31 -8.06 -2.03 6.95
C PHE A 31 -9.12 -1.92 8.05
N GLU A 32 -9.11 -2.83 9.03
CA GLU A 32 -9.98 -2.75 10.21
C GLU A 32 -9.79 -1.42 10.96
N GLU A 33 -8.56 -0.97 11.15
CA GLU A 33 -8.26 0.33 11.76
C GLU A 33 -8.80 1.51 10.92
N VAL A 34 -8.75 1.44 9.59
CA VAL A 34 -9.36 2.45 8.71
C VAL A 34 -10.88 2.51 8.93
N VAL A 35 -11.54 1.36 9.03
CA VAL A 35 -12.98 1.25 9.29
C VAL A 35 -13.34 1.77 10.69
N ASP A 36 -12.53 1.46 11.70
CA ASP A 36 -12.70 1.96 13.06
C ASP A 36 -12.56 3.49 13.12
N GLN A 37 -11.54 4.06 12.44
CA GLN A 37 -11.36 5.50 12.36
C GLN A 37 -12.53 6.18 11.62
N LEU A 38 -13.09 5.55 10.58
CA LEU A 38 -14.27 6.05 9.89
C LEU A 38 -15.47 6.12 10.84
N SER A 39 -15.66 5.10 11.68
CA SER A 39 -16.72 5.11 12.70
C SER A 39 -16.56 6.28 13.68
N GLY A 40 -15.32 6.57 14.11
CA GLY A 40 -15.01 7.75 14.93
C GLY A 40 -15.31 9.08 14.22
N LEU A 41 -15.02 9.19 12.92
CA LEU A 41 -15.37 10.35 12.11
C LEU A 41 -16.89 10.54 12.01
N MET A 42 -17.64 9.46 11.78
CA MET A 42 -19.10 9.49 11.73
C MET A 42 -19.70 9.99 13.05
N GLU A 43 -19.15 9.54 14.19
CA GLU A 43 -19.57 10.02 15.51
C GLU A 43 -19.25 11.52 15.71
N ALA A 44 -18.07 11.98 15.28
CA ALA A 44 -17.67 13.38 15.38
C ALA A 44 -18.61 14.29 14.55
N VAL A 45 -18.93 13.90 13.31
CA VAL A 45 -19.90 14.61 12.46
C VAL A 45 -21.30 14.60 13.06
N GLY A 46 -21.75 13.44 13.58
CA GLY A 46 -23.03 13.32 14.27
C GLY A 46 -23.12 14.22 15.50
N THR A 47 -22.02 14.38 16.23
CA THR A 47 -21.91 15.30 17.37
C THR A 47 -21.97 16.76 16.94
N ALA A 48 -21.27 17.15 15.88
CA ALA A 48 -21.35 18.50 15.33
C ALA A 48 -22.80 18.88 14.95
N TYR A 49 -23.52 17.96 14.28
CA TYR A 49 -24.92 18.16 13.92
C TYR A 49 -25.84 18.26 15.13
N ARG A 50 -25.68 17.39 16.13
CA ARG A 50 -26.48 17.44 17.38
C ARG A 50 -26.32 18.76 18.11
N LEU A 51 -25.09 19.28 18.19
CA LEU A 51 -24.81 20.58 18.82
C LEU A 51 -25.48 21.73 18.05
N ASP A 52 -25.37 21.74 16.73
CA ASP A 52 -26.00 22.76 15.91
C ASP A 52 -27.53 22.73 15.99
N LYS A 53 -28.14 21.53 16.00
CA LYS A 53 -29.59 21.37 16.18
C LYS A 53 -30.04 21.92 17.53
N LYS A 54 -29.32 21.61 18.60
CA LYS A 54 -29.58 22.12 19.96
C LYS A 54 -29.47 23.65 20.04
N ASP A 55 -28.46 24.23 19.38
CA ASP A 55 -28.30 25.69 19.33
C ASP A 55 -29.44 26.36 18.54
N ALA A 56 -29.90 25.75 17.44
CA ALA A 56 -31.04 26.24 16.66
C ALA A 56 -32.34 26.20 17.46
N GLU A 57 -32.60 25.10 18.18
CA GLU A 57 -33.77 24.94 19.07
C GLU A 57 -33.74 25.96 20.21
N ARG A 58 -32.58 26.17 20.84
CA ARG A 58 -32.40 27.18 21.90
C ARG A 58 -32.70 28.59 21.40
N ARG A 59 -32.22 28.94 20.20
CA ARG A 59 -32.54 30.24 19.58
C ARG A 59 -34.04 30.38 19.33
N ARG A 60 -34.69 29.36 18.75
CA ARG A 60 -36.15 29.36 18.55
C ARG A 60 -36.91 29.59 19.86
N LEU A 61 -36.54 28.88 20.93
CA LEU A 61 -37.16 29.03 22.25
C LEU A 61 -36.99 30.45 22.80
N HIS A 62 -35.80 31.05 22.66
CA HIS A 62 -35.55 32.43 23.08
C HIS A 62 -36.46 33.43 22.34
N PHE A 63 -36.69 33.24 21.03
CA PHE A 63 -37.62 34.10 20.26
C PHE A 63 -39.08 33.89 20.64
N LEU A 64 -39.50 32.67 20.96
CA LEU A 64 -40.86 32.40 21.48
C LEU A 64 -41.07 33.05 22.86
N GLN A 65 -40.07 33.01 23.73
CA GLN A 65 -40.10 33.65 25.05
C GLN A 65 -40.13 35.19 24.96
N ALA A 66 -39.58 35.77 23.90
CA ALA A 66 -39.64 37.21 23.60
C ALA A 66 -41.04 37.70 23.16
N LYS A 67 -42.10 36.90 23.36
CA LYS A 67 -43.52 37.22 23.09
C LYS A 67 -43.88 37.47 21.61
N LEU A 68 -43.09 36.95 20.67
CA LEU A 68 -43.52 36.86 19.28
C LEU A 68 -44.60 35.78 19.14
N SER A 69 -45.59 35.97 18.26
CA SER A 69 -46.61 34.95 18.02
C SER A 69 -45.97 33.68 17.47
N GLY A 70 -46.46 32.52 17.91
CA GLY A 70 -45.91 31.22 17.51
C GLY A 70 -45.83 31.04 15.99
N THR A 71 -46.84 31.53 15.26
CA THR A 71 -46.90 31.48 13.80
C THR A 71 -45.82 32.34 13.13
N ILE A 72 -45.52 33.52 13.66
CA ILE A 72 -44.46 34.40 13.13
C ILE A 72 -43.08 33.76 13.37
N VAL A 73 -42.85 33.18 14.55
CA VAL A 73 -41.58 32.50 14.86
C VAL A 73 -41.41 31.25 13.98
N GLU A 74 -42.48 30.49 13.73
CA GLU A 74 -42.42 29.32 12.84
C GLU A 74 -42.10 29.70 11.40
N GLN A 75 -42.76 30.73 10.85
CA GLN A 75 -42.45 31.20 9.50
C GLN A 75 -41.02 31.75 9.39
N MET A 76 -40.54 32.46 10.41
CA MET A 76 -39.19 33.00 10.44
C MET A 76 -38.12 31.90 10.55
N PHE A 77 -38.39 30.83 11.31
CA PHE A 77 -37.42 29.77 11.55
C PHE A 77 -37.46 28.62 10.53
N LYS A 78 -38.56 28.43 9.81
CA LYS A 78 -38.72 27.36 8.82
C LYS A 78 -37.59 27.31 7.78
N PRO A 79 -37.17 28.40 7.12
CA PRO A 79 -36.05 28.36 6.18
C PRO A 79 -34.73 27.89 6.79
N PHE A 80 -34.50 28.15 8.09
CA PHE A 80 -33.29 27.70 8.79
C PHE A 80 -33.33 26.21 9.11
N PHE A 81 -34.50 25.66 9.46
CA PHE A 81 -34.65 24.22 9.65
C PHE A 81 -34.56 23.46 8.32
N ASP A 82 -35.17 23.99 7.26
CA ASP A 82 -35.06 23.44 5.91
C ASP A 82 -33.59 23.44 5.44
N SER A 83 -32.88 24.56 5.66
CA SER A 83 -31.42 24.64 5.39
C SER A 83 -30.63 23.64 6.23
N GLY A 84 -30.98 23.47 7.51
CA GLY A 84 -30.36 22.47 8.39
C GLY A 84 -30.54 21.03 7.90
N ALA A 85 -31.73 20.70 7.37
CA ALA A 85 -31.99 19.40 6.76
C ALA A 85 -31.15 19.19 5.48
N MET A 86 -31.03 20.22 4.63
CA MET A 86 -30.17 20.16 3.43
C MET A 86 -28.69 19.98 3.80
N ILE A 87 -28.20 20.70 4.81
CA ILE A 87 -26.82 20.59 5.29
C ILE A 87 -26.56 19.18 5.85
N LYS A 88 -27.50 18.63 6.63
CA LYS A 88 -27.40 17.25 7.12
C LYS A 88 -27.34 16.25 5.97
N ALA A 89 -28.23 16.39 4.98
CA ALA A 89 -28.26 15.50 3.83
C ALA A 89 -26.94 15.55 3.02
N ALA A 90 -26.33 16.73 2.89
CA ALA A 90 -25.02 16.88 2.25
C ALA A 90 -23.90 16.17 3.06
N CYS A 91 -23.88 16.30 4.39
CA CYS A 91 -22.97 15.55 5.25
C CYS A 91 -23.17 14.04 5.16
N ASP A 92 -24.42 13.56 5.23
CA ASP A 92 -24.74 12.13 5.13
C ASP A 92 -24.35 11.57 3.75
N LYS A 93 -24.48 12.36 2.68
CA LYS A 93 -24.02 11.98 1.34
C LYS A 93 -22.49 11.84 1.32
N ALA A 94 -21.76 12.84 1.81
CA ALA A 94 -20.30 12.80 1.84
C ALA A 94 -19.76 11.63 2.68
N LEU A 95 -20.36 11.34 3.84
CA LEU A 95 -19.99 10.17 4.65
C LEU A 95 -20.24 8.86 3.92
N ARG A 96 -21.35 8.73 3.19
CA ARG A 96 -21.61 7.55 2.36
C ARG A 96 -20.60 7.40 1.23
N GLU A 97 -20.26 8.48 0.55
CA GLU A 97 -19.25 8.46 -0.52
C GLU A 97 -17.87 8.04 0.02
N ILE A 98 -17.48 8.54 1.19
CA ILE A 98 -16.23 8.12 1.88
C ILE A 98 -16.29 6.64 2.27
N ALA A 99 -17.39 6.19 2.87
CA ALA A 99 -17.57 4.79 3.27
C ALA A 99 -17.54 3.85 2.06
N GLU A 100 -18.18 4.23 0.95
CA GLU A 100 -18.16 3.47 -0.29
C GLU A 100 -16.74 3.41 -0.87
N ALA A 101 -16.01 4.53 -0.91
CA ALA A 101 -14.62 4.55 -1.38
C ALA A 101 -13.70 3.64 -0.54
N ILE A 102 -13.86 3.65 0.80
CA ILE A 102 -13.10 2.79 1.71
C ILE A 102 -13.48 1.32 1.51
N ASN A 103 -14.77 0.99 1.40
CA ASN A 103 -15.22 -0.39 1.17
C ASN A 103 -14.70 -0.92 -0.17
N GLN A 104 -14.78 -0.13 -1.24
CA GLN A 104 -14.24 -0.51 -2.55
C GLN A 104 -12.72 -0.76 -2.49
N LEU A 105 -11.98 0.03 -1.68
CA LEU A 105 -10.56 -0.20 -1.45
C LEU A 105 -10.33 -1.50 -0.66
N GLY A 106 -11.13 -1.75 0.38
CA GLY A 106 -11.08 -2.97 1.18
C GLY A 106 -11.32 -4.24 0.36
N ASP A 107 -12.41 -4.27 -0.42
CA ASP A 107 -12.79 -5.41 -1.25
C ASP A 107 -11.69 -5.78 -2.27
N LYS A 108 -11.01 -4.77 -2.81
CA LYS A 108 -9.97 -4.97 -3.83
C LYS A 108 -8.61 -5.32 -3.24
N ALA A 109 -8.24 -4.75 -2.09
CA ALA A 109 -6.85 -4.71 -1.64
C ALA A 109 -6.59 -5.18 -0.21
N ALA A 110 -7.59 -5.35 0.66
CA ALA A 110 -7.34 -5.64 2.09
C ALA A 110 -6.60 -6.97 2.34
N HIS A 111 -6.90 -8.00 1.54
CA HIS A 111 -6.27 -9.32 1.67
C HIS A 111 -4.95 -9.45 0.89
N VAL A 112 -4.65 -8.48 0.02
CA VAL A 112 -3.54 -8.56 -0.94
C VAL A 112 -2.16 -8.53 -0.26
N PRO A 113 -1.86 -7.62 0.71
CA PRO A 113 -0.52 -7.57 1.29
C PRO A 113 -0.09 -8.88 1.98
N ALA A 114 -0.96 -9.47 2.81
CA ALA A 114 -0.64 -10.71 3.51
C ALA A 114 -0.48 -11.91 2.57
N ALA A 115 -1.27 -11.96 1.49
CA ALA A 115 -1.11 -12.99 0.45
C ALA A 115 0.24 -12.83 -0.26
N LEU A 116 0.59 -11.61 -0.69
CA LEU A 116 1.86 -11.32 -1.34
C LEU A 116 3.08 -11.60 -0.45
N GLU A 117 2.99 -11.31 0.85
CA GLU A 117 4.06 -11.62 1.81
C GLU A 117 4.27 -13.12 2.00
N ARG A 118 3.18 -13.89 2.02
CA ARG A 118 3.27 -15.36 2.09
C ARG A 118 3.89 -15.93 0.82
N ASP A 119 3.50 -15.41 -0.33
CA ASP A 119 4.08 -15.82 -1.61
C ASP A 119 5.56 -15.41 -1.68
N ALA A 120 5.91 -14.20 -1.22
CA ALA A 120 7.29 -13.74 -1.11
C ALA A 120 8.14 -14.68 -0.23
N ALA A 121 7.63 -15.08 0.94
CA ALA A 121 8.32 -16.02 1.82
C ALA A 121 8.50 -17.40 1.16
N THR A 122 7.52 -17.85 0.37
CA THR A 122 7.61 -19.10 -0.40
C THR A 122 8.71 -19.03 -1.46
N TRP A 123 8.78 -17.93 -2.21
CA TRP A 123 9.81 -17.68 -3.20
C TRP A 123 11.21 -17.53 -2.60
N GLU A 124 11.32 -16.89 -1.43
CA GLU A 124 12.58 -16.77 -0.70
C GLU A 124 13.08 -18.14 -0.21
N SER A 125 12.18 -18.98 0.31
CA SER A 125 12.50 -20.36 0.68
C SER A 125 12.93 -21.20 -0.54
N ALA A 126 12.25 -21.03 -1.68
CA ALA A 126 12.63 -21.68 -2.93
C ALA A 126 14.03 -21.21 -3.40
N SER A 127 14.29 -19.91 -3.37
CA SER A 127 15.59 -19.31 -3.67
C SER A 127 16.72 -19.94 -2.84
N SER A 128 16.51 -20.05 -1.53
CA SER A 128 17.46 -20.69 -0.61
C SER A 128 17.69 -22.17 -0.93
N THR A 129 16.61 -22.91 -1.20
CA THR A 129 16.68 -24.33 -1.58
C THR A 129 17.47 -24.54 -2.87
N ILE A 130 17.19 -23.73 -3.90
CA ILE A 130 17.89 -23.77 -5.19
C ILE A 130 19.37 -23.42 -5.03
N GLY A 131 19.68 -22.41 -4.20
CA GLY A 131 21.05 -22.06 -3.85
C GLY A 131 21.82 -23.22 -3.20
N GLY A 132 21.13 -24.05 -2.41
CA GLY A 132 21.68 -25.30 -1.87
C GLY A 132 22.14 -26.28 -2.95
N PHE A 133 21.37 -26.46 -4.03
CA PHE A 133 21.76 -27.32 -5.14
C PHE A 133 23.03 -26.85 -5.84
N THR A 134 23.28 -25.54 -5.92
CA THR A 134 24.57 -25.02 -6.44
C THR A 134 25.76 -25.55 -5.63
N VAL A 135 25.63 -25.60 -4.31
CA VAL A 135 26.69 -26.13 -3.42
C VAL A 135 26.89 -27.63 -3.65
N GLU A 136 25.80 -28.40 -3.73
CA GLU A 136 25.84 -29.84 -3.99
C GLU A 136 26.48 -30.16 -5.34
N ILE A 137 26.04 -29.49 -6.41
CA ILE A 137 26.59 -29.65 -7.77
C ILE A 137 28.09 -29.36 -7.79
N ASN A 138 28.52 -28.29 -7.13
CA ASN A 138 29.94 -27.96 -7.04
C ASN A 138 30.73 -29.03 -6.28
N GLY A 139 30.16 -29.59 -5.20
CA GLY A 139 30.76 -30.66 -4.42
C GLY A 139 30.99 -31.94 -5.22
N VAL A 140 30.10 -32.26 -6.17
CA VAL A 140 30.22 -33.45 -7.02
C VAL A 140 30.82 -33.17 -8.41
N SER A 141 31.28 -31.95 -8.69
CA SER A 141 31.80 -31.53 -10.00
C SER A 141 33.15 -32.16 -10.37
N LYS A 142 33.86 -32.72 -9.39
CA LYS A 142 35.14 -33.43 -9.55
C LYS A 142 35.12 -34.72 -8.74
N LEU A 143 35.18 -35.86 -9.42
CA LEU A 143 35.23 -37.17 -8.76
C LEU A 143 36.70 -37.61 -8.61
N GLU A 144 37.08 -37.97 -7.38
CA GLU A 144 38.43 -38.43 -7.08
C GLU A 144 38.78 -39.68 -7.91
N GLY A 145 39.99 -39.70 -8.48
CA GLY A 145 40.47 -40.80 -9.33
C GLY A 145 39.87 -40.84 -10.74
N TRP A 146 38.85 -40.02 -11.06
CA TRP A 146 38.30 -39.96 -12.41
C TRP A 146 38.98 -38.90 -13.26
N THR A 147 39.61 -39.32 -14.37
CA THR A 147 40.38 -38.43 -15.26
C THR A 147 40.08 -38.71 -16.74
N GLY A 148 40.53 -37.80 -17.61
CA GLY A 148 40.35 -37.89 -19.06
C GLY A 148 39.17 -37.05 -19.57
N LYS A 149 38.92 -37.13 -20.89
CA LYS A 149 37.95 -36.26 -21.60
C LYS A 149 36.52 -36.33 -21.02
N SER A 150 36.09 -37.51 -20.56
CA SER A 150 34.75 -37.67 -19.97
C SER A 150 34.64 -36.95 -18.63
N ALA A 151 35.69 -36.98 -17.80
CA ALA A 151 35.73 -36.26 -16.53
C ALA A 151 35.70 -34.74 -16.76
N GLU A 152 36.42 -34.24 -17.76
CA GLU A 152 36.38 -32.83 -18.17
C GLU A 152 34.99 -32.42 -18.68
N SER A 153 34.38 -33.24 -19.55
CA SER A 153 33.05 -32.97 -20.09
C SER A 153 31.97 -32.93 -18.99
N TYR A 154 32.04 -33.85 -18.04
CA TYR A 154 31.17 -33.84 -16.86
C TYR A 154 31.39 -32.60 -16.00
N GLY A 155 32.65 -32.26 -15.67
CA GLY A 155 32.95 -31.06 -14.88
C GLY A 155 32.47 -29.77 -15.55
N ASN A 156 32.53 -29.70 -16.88
CA ASN A 156 31.97 -28.59 -17.66
C ASN A 156 30.44 -28.55 -17.60
N ALA A 157 29.76 -29.70 -17.68
CA ALA A 157 28.31 -29.77 -17.51
C ALA A 157 27.89 -29.37 -16.08
N SER A 158 28.60 -29.83 -15.05
CA SER A 158 28.33 -29.44 -13.66
C SER A 158 28.47 -27.93 -13.46
N LYS A 159 29.47 -27.27 -14.07
CA LYS A 159 29.61 -25.80 -14.03
C LYS A 159 28.41 -25.09 -14.65
N VAL A 160 27.94 -25.54 -15.81
CA VAL A 160 26.75 -24.98 -16.47
C VAL A 160 25.52 -25.13 -15.57
N GLN A 161 25.33 -26.31 -14.97
CA GLN A 161 24.21 -26.56 -14.07
C GLN A 161 24.28 -25.73 -12.78
N ALA A 162 25.47 -25.58 -12.19
CA ALA A 162 25.67 -24.73 -11.02
C ALA A 162 25.40 -23.24 -11.34
N GLY A 163 25.81 -22.78 -12.52
CA GLY A 163 25.51 -21.44 -13.01
C GLY A 163 24.01 -21.23 -13.22
N ALA A 164 23.32 -22.19 -13.84
CA ALA A 164 21.87 -22.15 -14.04
C ALA A 164 21.10 -22.15 -12.71
N SER A 165 21.51 -22.97 -11.73
CA SER A 165 20.95 -22.94 -10.37
C SER A 165 21.15 -21.59 -9.69
N THR A 166 22.32 -20.97 -9.87
CA THR A 166 22.60 -19.62 -9.34
C THR A 166 21.66 -18.58 -9.95
N GLU A 167 21.46 -18.62 -11.26
CA GLU A 167 20.52 -17.73 -11.95
C GLU A 167 19.08 -17.94 -11.48
N LEU A 168 18.65 -19.19 -11.31
CA LEU A 168 17.27 -19.50 -10.89
C LEU A 168 17.02 -19.05 -9.45
N SER A 169 17.98 -19.28 -8.56
CA SER A 169 17.94 -18.77 -7.19
C SER A 169 17.82 -17.25 -7.16
N GLY A 170 18.63 -16.54 -7.97
CA GLY A 170 18.54 -15.07 -8.06
C GLY A 170 17.21 -14.57 -8.63
N VAL A 171 16.62 -15.26 -9.61
CA VAL A 171 15.26 -14.93 -10.11
C VAL A 171 14.23 -15.12 -9.00
N ALA A 172 14.28 -16.24 -8.27
CA ALA A 172 13.35 -16.51 -7.17
C ALA A 172 13.44 -15.45 -6.06
N SER A 173 14.65 -15.05 -5.67
CA SER A 173 14.86 -13.97 -4.69
C SER A 173 14.34 -12.62 -5.20
N ALA A 174 14.57 -12.29 -6.48
CA ALA A 174 14.06 -11.06 -7.06
C ALA A 174 12.52 -11.02 -7.12
N VAL A 175 11.86 -12.15 -7.39
CA VAL A 175 10.39 -12.28 -7.31
C VAL A 175 9.92 -12.08 -5.87
N ALA A 176 10.58 -12.69 -4.88
CA ALA A 176 10.26 -12.50 -3.47
C ALA A 176 10.34 -11.01 -3.08
N ASN A 177 11.42 -10.33 -3.46
CA ASN A 177 11.62 -8.91 -3.21
C ASN A 177 10.53 -8.04 -3.86
N ALA A 178 10.15 -8.35 -5.10
CA ALA A 178 9.10 -7.63 -5.81
C ALA A 178 7.74 -7.79 -5.11
N LEU A 179 7.36 -9.01 -4.74
CA LEU A 179 6.11 -9.27 -4.02
C LEU A 179 6.09 -8.52 -2.68
N GLY A 180 7.21 -8.51 -1.95
CA GLY A 180 7.35 -7.75 -0.71
C GLY A 180 7.21 -6.23 -0.91
N ALA A 181 7.75 -5.68 -2.00
CA ALA A 181 7.59 -4.26 -2.33
C ALA A 181 6.12 -3.92 -2.62
N ILE A 182 5.41 -4.74 -3.39
CA ILE A 182 3.97 -4.55 -3.68
C ILE A 182 3.13 -4.62 -2.40
N ALA A 183 3.44 -5.57 -1.50
CA ALA A 183 2.76 -5.65 -0.21
C ALA A 183 2.95 -4.37 0.62
N CYS A 184 4.18 -3.85 0.68
CA CYS A 184 4.50 -2.61 1.37
C CYS A 184 3.73 -1.41 0.78
N PHE A 185 3.63 -1.31 -0.54
CA PHE A 185 2.86 -0.25 -1.20
C PHE A 185 1.38 -0.27 -0.82
N ASN A 186 0.75 -1.44 -0.85
CA ASN A 186 -0.66 -1.56 -0.47
C ASN A 186 -0.88 -1.12 0.99
N ARG A 187 0.01 -1.50 1.91
CA ARG A 187 -0.03 -1.04 3.31
C ARG A 187 0.11 0.47 3.44
N ALA A 188 0.98 1.08 2.65
CA ALA A 188 1.17 2.53 2.65
C ALA A 188 -0.12 3.29 2.25
N ILE A 189 -0.87 2.78 1.28
CA ILE A 189 -2.17 3.36 0.87
C ILE A 189 -3.16 3.33 2.05
N PHE A 190 -3.28 2.20 2.75
CA PHE A 190 -4.15 2.09 3.92
C PHE A 190 -3.71 3.03 5.05
N LEU A 191 -2.40 3.15 5.28
CA LEU A 191 -1.85 4.07 6.27
C LEU A 191 -2.18 5.53 5.96
N GLU A 192 -2.02 5.97 4.73
CA GLU A 192 -2.37 7.32 4.29
C GLU A 192 -3.87 7.61 4.46
N CYS A 193 -4.73 6.65 4.07
CA CYS A 193 -6.17 6.75 4.31
C CYS A 193 -6.49 6.89 5.81
N ARG A 194 -5.88 6.05 6.65
CA ARG A 194 -6.04 6.10 8.11
C ARG A 194 -5.63 7.47 8.68
N GLN A 195 -4.49 8.00 8.25
CA GLN A 195 -4.01 9.31 8.71
C GLN A 195 -4.93 10.44 8.24
N ALA A 196 -5.41 10.40 6.99
CA ALA A 196 -6.35 11.39 6.46
C ALA A 196 -7.67 11.40 7.25
N ILE A 197 -8.24 10.23 7.53
CA ILE A 197 -9.47 10.10 8.33
C ILE A 197 -9.23 10.62 9.75
N ARG A 198 -8.11 10.24 10.38
CA ARG A 198 -7.77 10.72 11.72
C ARG A 198 -7.68 12.25 11.78
N ARG A 199 -7.01 12.88 10.80
CA ARG A 199 -6.96 14.35 10.69
C ARG A 199 -8.35 14.95 10.53
N ALA A 200 -9.17 14.40 9.64
CA ALA A 200 -10.54 14.86 9.42
C ALA A 200 -11.40 14.76 10.70
N THR A 201 -11.21 13.71 11.50
CA THR A 201 -11.88 13.54 12.81
C THR A 201 -11.46 14.65 13.77
N VAL A 202 -10.15 14.88 13.92
CA VAL A 202 -9.62 15.95 14.79
C VAL A 202 -10.11 17.33 14.36
N ASP A 203 -10.07 17.64 13.07
CA ASP A 203 -10.54 18.92 12.52
C ASP A 203 -12.05 19.10 12.73
N THR A 204 -12.83 18.03 12.59
CA THR A 204 -14.27 18.04 12.85
C THR A 204 -14.55 18.30 14.33
N MET A 205 -13.82 17.64 15.24
CA MET A 205 -13.92 17.88 16.67
C MET A 205 -13.54 19.32 17.03
N ALA A 206 -12.44 19.85 16.48
CA ALA A 206 -12.03 21.24 16.70
C ALA A 206 -13.07 22.24 16.18
N ALA A 207 -13.73 21.94 15.06
CA ALA A 207 -14.83 22.75 14.55
C ALA A 207 -16.02 22.81 15.53
N THR A 208 -16.23 21.80 16.38
CA THR A 208 -17.32 21.82 17.38
C THR A 208 -17.14 22.89 18.47
N ALA A 209 -15.88 23.27 18.77
CA ALA A 209 -15.55 24.27 19.78
C ALA A 209 -15.86 25.71 19.32
N THR A 210 -15.93 25.96 18.01
CA THR A 210 -16.13 27.31 17.45
C THR A 210 -17.57 27.49 16.95
N GLY A 211 -18.45 28.00 17.82
CA GLY A 211 -19.82 28.41 17.48
C GLY A 211 -19.89 29.82 16.88
N GLY A 212 -20.99 30.15 16.21
CA GLY A 212 -21.24 31.53 15.74
C GLY A 212 -22.47 31.66 14.83
N GLY A 213 -22.64 30.71 13.90
CA GLY A 213 -23.77 30.65 12.97
C GLY A 213 -24.72 29.48 13.25
N LEU A 214 -25.92 29.52 12.67
CA LEU A 214 -26.80 28.35 12.61
C LEU A 214 -26.14 27.28 11.72
N TYR A 215 -26.06 26.04 12.20
CA TYR A 215 -25.44 24.92 11.50
C TYR A 215 -23.97 25.13 11.08
N SER A 216 -23.25 26.07 11.71
CA SER A 216 -21.89 26.41 11.29
C SER A 216 -20.87 25.28 11.50
N ARG A 217 -21.08 24.40 12.50
CA ARG A 217 -20.19 23.27 12.76
C ARG A 217 -20.39 22.19 11.70
N THR A 218 -21.64 21.91 11.36
CA THR A 218 -22.02 20.93 10.35
C THR A 218 -21.52 21.35 8.96
N VAL A 219 -21.64 22.63 8.59
CA VAL A 219 -21.10 23.16 7.33
C VAL A 219 -19.57 23.01 7.26
N LYS A 220 -18.85 23.27 8.35
CA LYS A 220 -17.40 23.05 8.42
C LYS A 220 -17.07 21.57 8.25
N ALA A 221 -17.81 20.69 8.92
CA ALA A 221 -17.65 19.24 8.78
C ALA A 221 -17.85 18.80 7.32
N THR A 222 -18.86 19.32 6.60
CA THR A 222 -19.05 19.01 5.17
C THR A 222 -17.81 19.34 4.32
N LYS A 223 -17.17 20.48 4.57
CA LYS A 223 -15.95 20.88 3.84
C LYS A 223 -14.76 19.98 4.17
N ILE A 224 -14.63 19.56 5.43
CA ILE A 224 -13.61 18.61 5.87
C ILE A 224 -13.81 17.26 5.19
N LEU A 225 -15.06 16.77 5.11
CA LEU A 225 -15.39 15.52 4.42
C LEU A 225 -15.09 15.59 2.92
N ALA A 226 -15.42 16.70 2.25
CA ALA A 226 -15.10 16.88 0.84
C ALA A 226 -13.58 16.84 0.58
N ARG A 227 -12.79 17.46 1.46
CA ARG A 227 -11.33 17.39 1.40
C ARG A 227 -10.81 15.98 1.68
N LEU A 228 -11.38 15.28 2.65
CA LEU A 228 -11.01 13.89 2.95
C LEU A 228 -11.25 12.98 1.74
N LEU A 229 -12.37 13.15 1.04
CA LEU A 229 -12.67 12.37 -0.17
C LEU A 229 -11.61 12.59 -1.26
N ASP A 230 -11.15 13.83 -1.45
CA ASP A 230 -10.04 14.16 -2.36
C ASP A 230 -8.70 13.55 -1.89
N GLU A 231 -8.42 13.57 -0.58
CA GLU A 231 -7.21 12.92 -0.01
C GLU A 231 -7.23 11.40 -0.21
N ILE A 232 -8.38 10.74 -0.01
CA ILE A 232 -8.55 9.29 -0.28
C ILE A 232 -8.41 8.99 -1.78
N ALA A 233 -9.01 9.82 -2.65
CA ALA A 233 -8.88 9.66 -4.10
C ALA A 233 -7.42 9.83 -4.57
N LYS A 234 -6.67 10.76 -3.97
CA LYS A 234 -5.25 10.96 -4.24
C LYS A 234 -4.39 9.81 -3.74
N ALA A 235 -4.67 9.28 -2.55
CA ALA A 235 -3.95 8.13 -2.01
C ALA A 235 -4.13 6.88 -2.89
N THR A 236 -5.33 6.70 -3.45
CA THR A 236 -5.66 5.54 -4.30
C THR A 236 -5.23 5.71 -5.76
N ASN A 237 -5.20 6.92 -6.29
CA ASN A 237 -4.81 7.22 -7.68
C ASN A 237 -3.51 8.02 -7.78
N ASN A 238 -2.57 7.81 -6.84
CA ASN A 238 -1.34 8.58 -6.81
C ASN A 238 -0.50 8.26 -8.08
N PRO A 239 -0.18 9.24 -8.94
CA PRO A 239 0.64 9.00 -10.13
C PRO A 239 2.04 8.49 -9.79
N ASP A 240 2.59 8.85 -8.64
CA ASP A 240 3.88 8.34 -8.18
C ASP A 240 3.80 6.84 -7.87
N LEU A 241 2.65 6.35 -7.38
CA LEU A 241 2.41 4.92 -7.16
C LEU A 241 2.27 4.16 -8.48
N ALA A 242 1.59 4.74 -9.47
CA ALA A 242 1.51 4.15 -10.81
C ALA A 242 2.90 4.02 -11.43
N ALA A 243 3.71 5.07 -11.38
CA ALA A 243 5.08 5.05 -11.88
C ALA A 243 5.96 4.02 -11.13
N ALA A 244 5.83 3.92 -9.81
CA ALA A 244 6.55 2.92 -9.03
C ALA A 244 6.13 1.48 -9.36
N SER A 245 4.84 1.25 -9.65
CA SER A 245 4.31 -0.04 -10.11
C SER A 245 4.85 -0.41 -11.50
N ASP A 246 4.83 0.53 -12.44
CA ASP A 246 5.36 0.33 -13.80
C ASP A 246 6.86 0.02 -13.77
N GLU A 247 7.61 0.73 -12.92
CA GLU A 247 9.04 0.49 -12.72
C GLU A 247 9.30 -0.89 -12.12
N LEU A 248 8.54 -1.29 -11.11
CA LEU A 248 8.67 -2.64 -10.54
C LEU A 248 8.34 -3.72 -11.57
N GLN A 249 7.31 -3.52 -12.39
CA GLN A 249 6.97 -4.43 -13.48
C GLN A 249 8.12 -4.54 -14.50
N SER A 250 8.74 -3.42 -14.85
CA SER A 250 9.92 -3.37 -15.71
C SER A 250 11.09 -4.17 -15.11
N GLN A 251 11.33 -4.04 -13.80
CA GLN A 251 12.37 -4.78 -13.10
C GLN A 251 12.10 -6.28 -13.05
N ILE A 252 10.86 -6.70 -12.77
CA ILE A 252 10.46 -8.12 -12.83
C ILE A 252 10.68 -8.68 -14.24
N ALA A 253 10.26 -7.92 -15.28
CA ALA A 253 10.45 -8.33 -16.67
C ALA A 253 11.95 -8.44 -17.03
N ALA A 254 12.77 -7.49 -16.56
CA ALA A 254 14.22 -7.53 -16.74
C ALA A 254 14.84 -8.74 -16.05
N THR A 255 14.47 -9.02 -14.80
CA THR A 255 14.91 -10.22 -14.05
C THR A 255 14.50 -11.51 -14.73
N ARG A 256 13.28 -11.58 -15.29
CA ARG A 256 12.81 -12.76 -16.01
C ARG A 256 13.63 -13.05 -17.27
N ASN A 257 14.11 -12.00 -17.92
CA ASN A 257 14.83 -12.09 -19.19
C ASN A 257 16.36 -11.99 -19.04
N SER A 258 16.89 -11.82 -17.83
CA SER A 258 18.32 -11.69 -17.57
C SER A 258 19.14 -12.99 -17.46
N PRO A 259 18.57 -14.19 -17.20
CA PRO A 259 19.37 -15.42 -17.17
C PRO A 259 20.10 -15.66 -18.51
N ALA A 260 21.37 -16.01 -18.44
CA ALA A 260 22.19 -16.34 -19.62
C ALA A 260 22.30 -17.85 -19.85
N LEU A 261 22.19 -18.66 -18.80
CA LEU A 261 22.27 -20.12 -18.85
C LEU A 261 20.89 -20.77 -18.83
N LEU A 262 19.93 -20.19 -18.10
CA LEU A 262 18.54 -20.64 -18.15
C LEU A 262 17.85 -20.09 -19.39
N THR A 263 17.31 -20.99 -20.21
CA THR A 263 16.47 -20.62 -21.35
C THR A 263 15.01 -20.88 -21.03
N PRO A 264 14.06 -20.16 -21.65
CA PRO A 264 12.63 -20.47 -21.52
C PRO A 264 12.26 -21.88 -21.98
N GLU A 265 13.08 -22.47 -22.84
CA GLU A 265 12.84 -23.75 -23.52
C GLU A 265 13.22 -24.97 -22.67
N GLY A 266 14.02 -24.77 -21.61
CA GLY A 266 14.33 -25.84 -20.67
C GLY A 266 15.60 -25.63 -19.87
N TRP A 267 15.86 -26.62 -19.02
CA TRP A 267 17.08 -26.71 -18.22
C TRP A 267 18.29 -26.99 -19.11
N PRO A 268 19.44 -26.32 -18.92
CA PRO A 268 20.60 -26.54 -19.76
C PRO A 268 21.14 -27.96 -19.56
N SER A 269 21.32 -28.69 -20.67
CA SER A 269 21.88 -30.04 -20.69
C SER A 269 23.26 -30.05 -21.35
N GLY A 270 24.25 -30.62 -20.65
CA GLY A 270 25.62 -30.79 -21.18
C GLY A 270 26.55 -29.59 -20.93
N GLY A 271 27.72 -29.61 -21.58
CA GLY A 271 28.79 -28.63 -21.38
C GLY A 271 28.95 -27.60 -22.49
N SER A 272 28.01 -27.48 -23.43
CA SER A 272 28.13 -26.56 -24.58
C SER A 272 28.23 -25.08 -24.16
N GLN A 273 27.64 -24.72 -23.01
CA GLN A 273 27.65 -23.37 -22.44
C GLN A 273 28.72 -23.17 -21.35
N HIS A 274 29.70 -24.06 -21.19
CA HIS A 274 30.67 -24.00 -20.07
C HIS A 274 31.57 -22.76 -20.05
N GLY A 275 31.61 -21.98 -21.12
CA GLY A 275 32.30 -20.69 -21.20
C GLY A 275 31.39 -19.47 -20.94
N VAL A 276 30.10 -19.67 -20.73
CA VAL A 276 29.14 -18.62 -20.43
C VAL A 276 29.07 -18.46 -18.91
N ASN A 277 29.34 -17.24 -18.42
CA ASN A 277 29.19 -16.93 -17.00
C ASN A 277 27.71 -16.72 -16.67
N PRO A 278 27.25 -17.15 -15.48
CA PRO A 278 25.89 -16.84 -15.03
C PRO A 278 25.69 -15.33 -14.90
N SER A 279 24.53 -14.85 -15.32
CA SER A 279 24.12 -13.45 -15.15
C SER A 279 23.70 -13.15 -13.71
N GLN A 280 23.78 -11.88 -13.32
CA GLN A 280 23.14 -11.41 -12.09
C GLN A 280 21.63 -11.27 -12.29
N THR A 281 20.86 -12.15 -11.66
CA THR A 281 19.39 -12.20 -11.78
C THR A 281 18.65 -11.63 -10.56
N ASN A 282 19.37 -11.31 -9.48
CA ASN A 282 18.85 -10.79 -8.22
C ASN A 282 18.75 -9.25 -8.17
N ASN A 283 18.45 -8.61 -9.31
CA ASN A 283 18.52 -7.14 -9.45
C ASN A 283 17.33 -6.39 -8.87
N VAL A 284 16.32 -7.08 -8.32
CA VAL A 284 15.20 -6.42 -7.64
C VAL A 284 15.61 -6.17 -6.18
N PRO A 285 15.77 -4.90 -5.77
CA PRO A 285 16.15 -4.58 -4.40
C PRO A 285 15.04 -4.97 -3.41
N GLY A 286 15.42 -5.62 -2.31
CA GLY A 286 14.48 -6.03 -1.27
C GLY A 286 13.89 -4.85 -0.50
N ALA A 287 12.62 -4.95 -0.12
CA ALA A 287 11.90 -3.93 0.65
C ALA A 287 12.57 -3.60 2.01
N GLY A 288 13.29 -4.56 2.61
CA GLY A 288 14.04 -4.39 3.87
C GLY A 288 15.56 -4.19 3.71
N GLY A 289 16.09 -4.21 2.48
CA GLY A 289 17.52 -4.29 2.20
C GLY A 289 18.19 -2.92 2.10
N GLY A 290 18.35 -2.25 3.23
CA GLY A 290 19.11 -1.00 3.36
C GLY A 290 20.07 -1.05 4.53
N GLY A 291 20.86 -2.11 4.63
CA GLY A 291 22.10 -2.02 5.38
C GLY A 291 22.92 -0.91 4.74
N ALA A 292 23.10 0.20 5.45
CA ALA A 292 24.12 1.17 5.11
C ALA A 292 25.44 0.41 4.87
N PRO A 293 26.22 0.73 3.83
CA PRO A 293 27.58 0.21 3.77
C PRO A 293 28.28 0.64 5.07
N ARG A 294 28.78 -0.35 5.81
CA ARG A 294 29.76 -0.08 6.87
C ARG A 294 31.04 0.41 6.24
#